data_AF-X8IRD6-F1
#
_entry.id   AF-X8IRD6-F1
#
_cell.length_a   1.000
_cell.length_b   1.000
_cell.length_c   1.000
_cell.angle_alpha   90.00
_cell.angle_beta   90.00
_cell.angle_gamma   90.00
#
_symmetry.space_group_name_H-M   'P 1'
#
loop_
_entity.id
_entity.type
_entity.pdbx_description
1 polymer ?
#
loop_
_entity_poly.entity_id
_entity_poly.type
_entity_poly.pdbx_seq_one_letter_code
_entity_poly.pdbx_strand_id
1 'polypeptide(L)'
;MVNEEDMKKLNRRFAMTNFKSKREFYRDSIFKNRIISIDSSGEFRKELRELSSLVSRNSANLNQIAKAVNSTGIIYKDDIEIIKQTLQGELLFLSELREKVSDYIINEVIS
;
A
#
# COMPACT_ATOMS: atom_id res chain seq x y z
N MET A 1 -7.59 32.28 21.59
CA MET A 1 -6.62 31.38 22.27
C MET A 1 -7.20 29.97 22.22
N VAL A 2 -6.41 28.95 21.87
CA VAL A 2 -6.92 27.56 21.83
C VAL A 2 -7.12 27.09 23.28
N ASN A 3 -8.26 26.47 23.57
CA ASN A 3 -8.58 25.89 24.89
C ASN A 3 -7.56 24.80 25.26
N GLU A 4 -7.24 24.64 26.55
CA GLU A 4 -6.41 23.54 27.06
C GLU A 4 -6.90 22.15 26.62
N GLU A 5 -8.21 21.92 26.53
CA GLU A 5 -8.77 20.66 26.06
C GLU A 5 -8.43 20.38 24.59
N ASP A 6 -8.55 21.41 23.74
CA ASP A 6 -8.20 21.32 22.32
C ASP A 6 -6.69 21.13 22.13
N MET A 7 -5.88 21.79 22.95
CA MET A 7 -4.43 21.58 22.97
C MET A 7 -4.05 20.16 23.41
N LYS A 8 -4.77 19.56 24.37
CA LYS A 8 -4.58 18.15 24.75
C LYS A 8 -4.92 17.20 23.60
N LYS A 9 -6.05 17.43 22.91
CA LYS A 9 -6.44 16.63 21.72
C LYS A 9 -5.38 16.74 20.60
N LEU A 10 -4.89 17.94 20.31
CA LEU A 10 -3.84 18.17 19.32
C LEU A 10 -2.53 17.48 19.68
N ASN A 11 -2.11 17.55 20.94
CA ASN A 11 -0.89 16.89 21.41
C ASN A 11 -1.01 15.36 21.36
N ARG A 12 -2.19 14.81 21.70
CA ARG A 12 -2.45 13.37 21.56
C ARG A 12 -2.35 12.93 20.11
N ARG A 13 -2.96 13.67 19.18
CA ARG A 13 -2.86 13.39 17.74
C ARG A 13 -1.42 13.48 17.23
N PHE A 14 -0.67 14.52 17.62
CA PHE A 14 0.75 14.65 17.27
C PHE A 14 1.57 13.44 17.71
N ALA A 15 1.37 12.93 18.93
CA ALA A 15 2.08 11.77 19.45
C ALA A 15 1.81 10.46 18.67
N MET A 16 0.69 10.39 17.95
CA MET A 16 0.34 9.24 17.09
C MET A 16 0.87 9.39 15.65
N THR A 17 1.65 10.44 15.37
CA THR A 17 2.21 10.72 14.05
C THR A 17 3.75 10.63 14.03
N ASN A 18 4.32 10.43 12.85
CA ASN A 18 5.77 10.44 12.64
C ASN A 18 6.36 11.86 12.39
N PHE A 19 5.63 12.93 12.71
CA PHE A 19 6.15 14.29 12.53
C PHE A 19 7.25 14.62 13.53
N LYS A 20 8.32 15.27 13.07
CA LYS A 20 9.47 15.62 13.92
C LYS A 20 9.19 16.80 14.84
N SER A 21 8.24 17.67 14.48
CA SER A 21 7.89 18.83 15.27
C SER A 21 6.40 19.15 15.19
N LYS A 22 5.87 19.75 16.26
CA LYS A 22 4.48 20.22 16.30
C LYS A 22 4.20 21.26 15.21
N ARG A 23 5.18 22.12 14.90
CA ARG A 23 5.07 23.14 13.85
C ARG A 23 4.82 22.51 12.48
N GLU A 24 5.57 21.47 12.14
CA GLU A 24 5.40 20.72 10.90
C GLU A 24 4.03 20.04 10.86
N PHE A 25 3.65 19.35 11.94
CA PHE A 25 2.35 18.71 12.09
C PHE A 25 1.17 19.69 11.90
N TYR A 26 1.20 20.86 12.55
CA TYR A 26 0.13 21.85 12.42
C TYR A 26 0.07 22.43 11.02
N ARG A 27 1.22 22.75 10.41
CA ARG A 27 1.28 23.28 9.05
C ARG A 27 0.65 22.29 8.07
N ASP A 28 1.08 21.03 8.13
CA ASP A 28 0.54 19.99 7.26
C ASP A 28 -0.93 19.67 7.55
N SER A 29 -1.37 19.75 8.80
CA SER A 29 -2.78 19.53 9.18
C SER A 29 -3.70 20.56 8.53
N ILE A 30 -3.25 21.82 8.46
CA ILE A 30 -4.00 22.93 7.88
C ILE A 30 -4.02 22.82 6.35
N PHE A 31 -2.89 22.47 5.72
CA PHE A 31 -2.79 22.46 4.25
C PHE A 31 -3.29 21.16 3.60
N LYS A 32 -3.18 20.01 4.26
CA LYS A 32 -3.52 18.71 3.66
C LYS A 32 -4.94 18.23 3.98
N ASN A 33 -5.75 19.02 4.71
CA ASN A 33 -7.09 18.72 5.22
C ASN A 33 -7.20 17.46 6.14
N ARG A 34 -6.35 16.44 5.99
CA ARG A 34 -6.37 15.19 6.76
C ARG A 34 -4.96 14.58 6.83
N ILE A 35 -4.54 14.17 8.02
CA ILE A 35 -3.28 13.45 8.24
C ILE A 35 -3.62 12.02 8.66
N ILE A 36 -3.11 11.05 7.90
CA ILE A 36 -3.22 9.61 8.20
C ILE A 36 -1.81 9.12 8.54
N SER A 37 -1.61 8.68 9.77
CA SER A 37 -0.36 8.05 10.20
C SER A 37 -0.56 6.54 10.16
N ILE A 38 0.06 5.88 9.18
CA ILE A 38 0.06 4.42 9.09
C ILE A 38 1.33 3.95 9.80
N ASP A 39 1.18 3.10 10.83
CA ASP A 39 2.33 2.47 11.47
C ASP A 39 3.01 1.50 10.49
N SER A 40 4.00 2.03 9.78
CA SER A 40 4.87 1.26 8.90
C SER A 40 6.09 0.75 9.64
N SER A 41 6.03 0.47 10.94
CA SER A 41 7.17 -0.04 11.72
C SER A 41 6.88 -1.34 12.45
N GLY A 42 5.60 -1.65 12.71
CA GLY A 42 5.15 -2.89 13.33
C GLY A 42 4.85 -4.05 12.37
N GLU A 43 3.96 -4.94 12.80
CA GLU A 43 3.59 -6.19 12.14
C GLU A 43 3.03 -5.99 10.72
N PHE A 44 2.23 -4.94 10.52
CA PHE A 44 1.69 -4.57 9.21
C PHE A 44 2.78 -4.32 8.15
N ARG A 45 3.92 -3.69 8.52
CA ARG A 45 5.04 -3.53 7.57
C ARG A 45 5.66 -4.86 7.21
N LYS A 46 5.74 -5.80 8.16
CA LYS A 46 6.33 -7.12 7.91
C LYS A 46 5.49 -7.88 6.89
N GLU A 47 4.17 -7.90 7.07
CA GLU A 47 3.23 -8.51 6.13
C GLU A 47 3.30 -7.85 4.74
N LEU A 48 3.30 -6.51 4.67
CA LEU A 48 3.45 -5.80 3.39
C LEU A 48 4.78 -6.13 2.69
N ARG A 49 5.86 -6.29 3.47
CA ARG A 49 7.17 -6.65 2.92
C ARG A 49 7.20 -8.09 2.42
N GLU A 50 6.57 -9.01 3.14
CA GLU A 50 6.42 -10.41 2.71
C GLU A 50 5.59 -10.52 1.43
N LEU A 51 4.47 -9.80 1.36
CA LEU A 51 3.66 -9.68 0.15
C LEU A 51 4.48 -9.12 -1.03
N SER A 52 5.20 -8.02 -0.82
CA SER A 52 6.06 -7.42 -1.85
C SER A 52 7.14 -8.39 -2.34
N SER A 53 7.71 -9.19 -1.44
CA SER A 53 8.69 -10.23 -1.78
C SER A 53 8.08 -11.37 -2.61
N LEU A 54 6.85 -11.80 -2.28
CA LEU A 54 6.12 -12.80 -3.05
C LEU A 54 5.83 -12.31 -4.48
N VAL A 55 5.29 -11.10 -4.63
CA VAL A 55 5.02 -10.48 -5.94
C VAL A 55 6.30 -10.34 -6.77
N SER A 56 7.41 -9.95 -6.14
CA SER A 56 8.71 -9.84 -6.81
C SER A 56 9.22 -11.18 -7.34
N ARG A 57 9.06 -12.26 -6.56
CA ARG A 57 9.42 -13.62 -6.97
C ARG A 57 8.56 -14.10 -8.13
N ASN A 58 7.24 -13.88 -8.07
CA ASN A 58 6.33 -14.21 -9.17
C ASN A 58 6.72 -13.48 -10.46
N SER A 59 7.01 -12.19 -10.38
CA SER A 59 7.47 -11.38 -11.51
C SER A 59 8.76 -11.92 -12.13
N ALA A 60 9.73 -12.33 -11.29
CA ALA A 60 10.97 -12.94 -11.75
C ALA A 60 10.74 -14.29 -12.47
N ASN A 61 9.84 -15.12 -11.94
CA ASN A 61 9.47 -16.39 -12.55
C ASN A 61 8.78 -16.19 -13.92
N LEU A 62 7.85 -15.24 -14.00
CA LEU A 62 7.20 -14.88 -15.26
C LEU A 62 8.20 -14.37 -16.30
N ASN A 63 9.18 -13.57 -15.90
CA ASN A 63 10.24 -13.11 -16.81
C ASN A 63 11.11 -14.28 -17.32
N GLN A 64 11.35 -15.30 -16.50
CA GLN A 64 12.06 -16.51 -16.95
C GLN A 64 11.24 -17.30 -17.97
N ILE A 65 9.93 -17.46 -17.73
CA ILE A 65 9.02 -18.09 -18.69
C ILE A 65 9.04 -17.32 -20.02
N ALA A 66 8.93 -15.99 -19.97
CA ALA A 66 9.00 -15.14 -21.17
C ALA A 66 10.33 -15.28 -21.93
N LYS A 67 11.47 -15.37 -21.22
CA LYS A 67 12.79 -15.61 -21.85
C LYS A 67 12.89 -16.99 -22.50
N ALA A 68 12.39 -18.03 -21.83
CA ALA A 68 12.39 -19.39 -22.36
C ALA A 68 11.54 -19.44 -23.66
N VAL A 69 10.33 -18.88 -23.61
CA VAL A 69 9.43 -18.64 -24.74
C VAL A 69 10.14 -17.92 -25.90
N ASN A 70 10.81 -16.79 -25.61
CA ASN A 70 11.53 -16.02 -26.64
C ASN A 70 12.72 -16.80 -27.24
N SER A 71 13.30 -17.76 -26.50
CA SER A 71 14.46 -18.53 -26.95
C SER A 71 14.11 -19.76 -27.80
N THR A 72 12.93 -20.37 -27.58
CA THR A 72 12.50 -21.58 -28.30
C THR A 72 11.77 -21.26 -29.61
N GLY A 73 11.24 -20.05 -29.76
CA GLY A 73 10.49 -19.63 -30.96
C GLY A 73 9.15 -20.35 -31.16
N ILE A 74 8.81 -21.29 -30.29
CA ILE A 74 7.54 -22.02 -30.26
C ILE A 74 6.75 -21.45 -29.09
N ILE A 75 5.74 -20.66 -29.40
CA ILE A 75 4.78 -20.16 -28.43
C ILE A 75 3.42 -20.69 -28.82
N TYR A 76 2.84 -21.56 -28.00
CA TYR A 76 1.45 -21.91 -28.16
C TYR A 76 0.61 -20.71 -27.72
N LYS A 77 -0.32 -20.29 -28.57
CA LYS A 77 -1.24 -19.19 -28.29
C LYS A 77 -1.93 -19.39 -26.93
N ASP A 78 -2.24 -20.63 -26.61
CA ASP A 78 -2.86 -21.06 -25.36
C ASP A 78 -1.99 -20.72 -24.13
N ASP A 79 -0.66 -20.86 -24.22
CA ASP A 79 0.26 -20.51 -23.12
C ASP A 79 0.26 -18.99 -22.85
N ILE A 80 0.25 -18.17 -23.91
CA ILE A 80 0.13 -16.70 -23.78
C ILE A 80 -1.21 -16.36 -23.12
N GLU A 81 -2.28 -17.04 -23.52
CA GLU A 81 -3.63 -16.78 -23.02
C GLU A 81 -3.74 -17.13 -21.53
N ILE A 82 -3.15 -18.24 -21.09
CA ILE A 82 -3.07 -18.63 -19.67
C ILE A 82 -2.25 -17.62 -18.86
N ILE A 83 -1.10 -17.16 -19.37
CA ILE A 83 -0.27 -16.14 -18.70
C ILE A 83 -1.06 -14.84 -18.55
N LYS A 84 -1.75 -14.41 -19.61
CA LYS A 84 -2.57 -13.20 -19.59
C LYS A 84 -3.71 -13.29 -18.58
N GLN A 85 -4.41 -14.43 -18.53
CA GLN A 85 -5.50 -14.66 -17.57
C GLN A 85 -4.97 -14.62 -16.12
N THR A 86 -3.82 -15.24 -15.87
CA THR A 86 -3.19 -15.25 -14.55
C THR A 86 -2.80 -13.84 -14.10
N LEU A 87 -2.16 -13.06 -14.99
CA LEU A 87 -1.80 -11.66 -14.74
C LEU A 87 -3.02 -10.78 -14.48
N GLN A 88 -4.12 -11.00 -15.21
CA GLN A 88 -5.38 -10.28 -14.99
C GLN A 88 -5.98 -10.60 -13.61
N GLY A 89 -5.93 -11.87 -13.19
CA GLY A 89 -6.38 -12.28 -11.85
C GLY A 89 -5.55 -11.64 -10.73
N GLU A 90 -4.22 -11.63 -10.88
CA GLU A 90 -3.32 -10.99 -9.91
C GLU A 90 -3.57 -9.47 -9.83
N LEU A 91 -3.76 -8.81 -10.97
CA LEU A 91 -4.09 -7.38 -11.02
C LEU A 91 -5.43 -7.07 -10.36
N LEU A 92 -6.45 -7.90 -10.60
CA LEU A 92 -7.77 -7.74 -9.98
C LEU A 92 -7.67 -7.88 -8.46
N PHE A 93 -7.02 -8.94 -7.99
CA PHE A 93 -6.80 -9.15 -6.55
C PHE A 93 -6.08 -7.97 -5.89
N LEU A 94 -4.99 -7.48 -6.50
CA LEU A 94 -4.27 -6.32 -5.96
C LEU A 94 -5.11 -5.04 -5.96
N SER A 95 -5.99 -4.87 -6.95
CA SER A 95 -6.90 -3.73 -7.02
C SER A 95 -7.96 -3.76 -5.93
N GLU A 96 -8.58 -4.93 -5.72
CA GLU A 96 -9.56 -5.15 -4.66
C GLU A 96 -8.94 -5.02 -3.27
N LEU A 97 -7.73 -5.54 -3.07
CA LEU A 97 -6.99 -5.38 -1.82
C LEU A 97 -6.73 -3.90 -1.53
N ARG A 98 -6.27 -3.14 -2.54
CA ARG A 98 -6.03 -1.70 -2.42
C ARG A 98 -7.30 -0.95 -2.05
N GLU A 99 -8.43 -1.28 -2.68
CA GLU A 99 -9.73 -0.65 -2.39
C GLU A 99 -10.16 -0.95 -0.95
N LYS A 100 -10.17 -2.21 -0.53
CA LYS A 100 -10.50 -2.61 0.85
C LYS A 100 -9.61 -1.94 1.90
N VAL A 101 -8.30 -1.87 1.65
CA VAL A 101 -7.35 -1.20 2.56
C VAL A 101 -7.62 0.30 2.60
N SER A 102 -7.90 0.92 1.44
CA SER A 102 -8.22 2.35 1.37
C SER A 102 -9.51 2.67 2.11
N ASP A 103 -10.56 1.89 1.88
CA ASP A 103 -11.85 2.03 2.54
C ASP A 103 -11.74 1.80 4.04
N TYR A 104 -11.00 0.76 4.47
CA TYR A 104 -10.76 0.50 5.89
C TYR A 104 -10.03 1.67 6.55
N ILE A 105 -8.94 2.16 5.96
CA ILE A 105 -8.20 3.32 6.47
C ILE A 105 -9.08 4.57 6.48
N ILE A 106 -9.92 4.77 5.46
CA ILE A 106 -10.83 5.91 5.40
C ILE A 106 -11.90 5.82 6.50
N ASN A 107 -12.48 4.64 6.71
CA ASN A 107 -13.56 4.41 7.66
C ASN A 107 -13.10 4.42 9.12
N GLU A 108 -11.98 3.77 9.47
CA GLU A 108 -11.42 3.84 10.83
C GLU A 108 -11.00 5.25 11.24
N VAL A 109 -10.60 6.09 10.27
CA VAL A 109 -10.19 7.47 10.55
C VAL A 109 -11.40 8.42 10.60
N ILE A 110 -12.58 8.00 10.14
CA ILE A 110 -13.83 8.79 10.22
C ILE A 110 -14.62 8.50 11.52
N SER A 111 -14.55 7.28 12.05
CA SER A 111 -15.16 6.87 13.34
C SER A 111 -14.44 7.45 14.56
#